data_AF-A0A8E7EKS6-F1
#
_entry.id   AF-A0A8E7EKS6-F1
#
_cell.length_a   1.000
_cell.length_b   1.000
_cell.length_c   1.000
_cell.angle_alpha   90.00
_cell.angle_beta   90.00
_cell.angle_gamma   90.00
#
_symmetry.space_group_name_H-M   'P 1'
#
loop_
_entity.id
_entity.type
_entity.pdbx_description
1 polymer ?
#
loop_
_entity_poly.entity_id
_entity_poly.type
_entity_poly.pdbx_seq_one_letter_code
_entity_poly.pdbx_strand_id
1 'polypeptide(L)'
;MQINSEDLKKIVTWSYELTVLMPSPKEYNKKEEDRKKFVIDSRSKFKSLPEALRQMDDAAASITHFVKTAAYFLPRKDAGVKPEQMLPFLQRLLEQVGELNSTIEKPEMVREHLMYLIGYANWNADAVCVILTANNGDFNKSSEVIRKMVKAELRVLGAEDQVNDICSRVEKWVKREDSSRQGGNQNRERNYNRGGYQQRRGY
;
A
#
# COMPACT_ATOMS: atom_id res chain seq x y z
N MET A 1 -8.34 24.26 -5.62
CA MET A 1 -8.25 24.79 -7.00
C MET A 1 -8.60 23.63 -7.92
N GLN A 2 -8.45 23.72 -9.25
CA GLN A 2 -8.51 22.53 -10.09
C GLN A 2 -7.10 22.18 -10.52
N ILE A 3 -6.65 20.96 -10.20
CA ILE A 3 -5.37 20.43 -10.69
C ILE A 3 -5.46 20.33 -12.22
N ASN A 4 -4.45 20.83 -12.93
CA ASN A 4 -4.41 20.76 -14.38
C ASN A 4 -4.14 19.32 -14.86
N SER A 5 -4.36 19.05 -16.14
CA SER A 5 -4.25 17.69 -16.68
C SER A 5 -2.83 17.10 -16.58
N GLU A 6 -1.77 17.92 -16.65
CA GLU A 6 -0.40 17.42 -16.58
C GLU A 6 0.00 17.06 -15.15
N ASP A 7 -0.35 17.92 -14.19
CA ASP A 7 -0.14 17.64 -12.77
C ASP A 7 -0.95 16.41 -12.33
N LEU A 8 -2.18 16.26 -12.84
CA LEU A 8 -3.00 15.08 -12.56
C LEU A 8 -2.39 13.81 -13.17
N LYS A 9 -1.89 13.87 -14.42
CA LYS A 9 -1.16 12.76 -15.05
C LYS A 9 0.04 12.36 -14.19
N LYS A 10 0.85 13.33 -13.75
CA LYS A 10 2.00 13.11 -12.86
C LYS A 10 1.58 12.46 -11.55
N ILE A 11 0.56 12.99 -10.87
CA ILE A 11 0.04 12.45 -9.61
C ILE A 11 -0.43 11.00 -9.79
N VAL A 12 -1.21 10.71 -10.82
CA VAL A 12 -1.75 9.37 -11.06
C VAL A 12 -0.62 8.38 -11.33
N THR A 13 0.35 8.72 -12.18
CA THR A 13 1.52 7.86 -12.43
C THR A 13 2.31 7.61 -11.14
N TRP A 14 2.63 8.66 -10.39
CA TRP A 14 3.33 8.57 -9.11
C TRP A 14 2.59 7.74 -8.06
N SER A 15 1.26 7.80 -8.08
CA SER A 15 0.44 7.02 -7.17
C SER A 15 0.59 5.52 -7.40
N TYR A 16 0.72 5.05 -8.64
CA TYR A 16 1.02 3.65 -8.95
C TYR A 16 2.42 3.25 -8.49
N GLU A 17 3.41 4.14 -8.60
CA GLU A 17 4.75 3.89 -8.06
C GLU A 17 4.71 3.68 -6.55
N LEU A 18 3.91 4.46 -5.83
CA LEU A 18 3.68 4.27 -4.42
C LEU A 18 2.93 2.96 -4.14
N THR A 19 1.85 2.67 -4.85
CA THR A 19 1.03 1.46 -4.64
C THR A 19 1.87 0.18 -4.71
N VAL A 20 2.76 0.05 -5.69
CA VAL A 20 3.59 -1.17 -5.87
C VAL A 20 4.72 -1.32 -4.84
N LEU A 21 4.95 -0.29 -4.01
CA LEU A 21 5.88 -0.32 -2.88
C LEU A 21 5.19 -0.69 -1.55
N MET A 22 3.86 -0.77 -1.53
CA MET A 22 3.11 -1.29 -0.39
C MET A 22 3.33 -2.82 -0.24
N PRO A 23 3.01 -3.41 0.92
CA PRO A 23 2.94 -4.86 1.08
C PRO A 23 2.03 -5.48 0.00
N SER A 24 2.43 -6.63 -0.51
CA SER A 24 1.64 -7.33 -1.51
C SER A 24 0.28 -7.73 -0.93
N PRO A 25 -0.81 -7.70 -1.72
CA PRO A 25 -2.12 -8.16 -1.27
C PRO A 25 -2.06 -9.63 -0.82
N LYS A 26 -2.58 -9.92 0.38
CA LYS A 26 -2.63 -11.28 0.93
C LYS A 26 -4.05 -11.79 0.99
N GLU A 27 -4.19 -13.09 0.78
CA GLU A 27 -5.46 -13.80 1.00
C GLU A 27 -5.76 -13.82 2.50
N TYR A 28 -6.89 -13.23 2.87
CA TYR A 28 -7.44 -13.23 4.21
C TYR A 28 -8.63 -14.18 4.26
N ASN A 29 -8.42 -15.37 4.82
CA ASN A 29 -9.48 -16.33 5.08
C ASN A 29 -10.11 -16.06 6.46
N LYS A 30 -11.26 -15.40 6.48
CA LYS A 30 -12.20 -15.54 7.59
C LYS A 30 -12.93 -16.86 7.39
N LYS A 31 -13.06 -17.63 8.48
CA LYS A 31 -13.72 -18.94 8.48
C LYS A 31 -15.10 -18.86 7.77
N GLU A 32 -15.33 -19.81 6.86
CA GLU A 32 -16.64 -20.33 6.43
C GLU A 32 -17.61 -19.48 5.57
N GLU A 33 -17.13 -18.54 4.74
CA GLU A 33 -17.98 -17.99 3.67
C GLU A 33 -17.20 -17.90 2.33
N ASP A 34 -17.26 -18.98 1.54
CA ASP A 34 -17.07 -19.22 0.08
C ASP A 34 -16.25 -18.28 -0.85
N ARG A 35 -15.61 -17.20 -0.41
CA ARG A 35 -14.86 -16.28 -1.28
C ARG A 35 -13.55 -15.83 -0.66
N LYS A 36 -12.47 -16.04 -1.41
CA LYS A 36 -11.14 -15.53 -1.09
C LYS A 36 -11.17 -14.01 -1.03
N LYS A 37 -10.94 -13.44 0.14
CA LYS A 37 -10.81 -11.99 0.30
C LYS A 37 -9.35 -11.60 0.26
N PHE A 38 -9.01 -10.59 -0.54
CA PHE A 38 -7.66 -10.03 -0.57
C PHE A 38 -7.63 -8.71 0.20
N VAL A 39 -6.59 -8.53 1.02
CA VAL A 39 -6.37 -7.32 1.83
C VAL A 39 -4.89 -6.95 1.83
N ILE A 40 -4.61 -5.68 2.13
CA ILE A 40 -3.28 -5.20 2.49
C ILE A 40 -3.34 -4.83 3.97
N ASP A 41 -2.59 -5.54 4.80
CA ASP A 41 -2.57 -5.31 6.25
C ASP A 41 -1.85 -3.99 6.57
N SER A 42 -2.60 -2.93 6.89
CA SER A 42 -2.08 -1.61 7.27
C SER A 42 -2.92 -0.94 8.38
N ARG A 43 -2.27 -0.11 9.21
CA ARG A 43 -2.75 0.40 10.54
C ARG A 43 -4.03 1.24 10.50
N SER A 44 -4.38 1.77 9.36
CA SER A 44 -5.64 2.44 9.06
C SER A 44 -5.88 2.20 7.59
N LYS A 45 -7.12 1.92 7.17
CA LYS A 45 -7.48 2.14 5.76
C LYS A 45 -6.97 3.53 5.44
N PHE A 46 -6.04 3.66 4.51
CA PHE A 46 -5.18 4.82 4.26
C PHE A 46 -5.91 6.18 4.02
N LYS A 47 -7.25 6.19 4.17
CA LYS A 47 -8.19 7.31 4.14
C LYS A 47 -7.90 8.43 5.15
N SER A 48 -7.19 8.18 6.25
CA SER A 48 -7.04 9.16 7.34
C SER A 48 -6.08 10.32 7.05
N LEU A 49 -5.21 10.24 6.04
CA LEU A 49 -4.20 11.27 5.79
C LEU A 49 -4.67 12.44 4.91
N PRO A 50 -5.43 12.22 3.82
CA PRO A 50 -6.12 13.32 3.17
C PRO A 50 -7.03 14.08 4.15
N GLU A 51 -7.60 13.38 5.14
CA GLU A 51 -8.38 13.99 6.22
C GLU A 51 -7.50 14.74 7.22
N ALA A 52 -6.37 14.19 7.65
CA ALA A 52 -5.43 14.87 8.55
C ALA A 52 -4.85 16.17 7.94
N LEU A 53 -4.58 16.16 6.63
CA LEU A 53 -4.14 17.35 5.89
C LEU A 53 -5.22 18.45 5.84
N ARG A 54 -6.51 18.10 5.98
CA ARG A 54 -7.62 19.08 6.01
C ARG A 54 -7.83 19.73 7.38
N GLN A 55 -7.35 19.11 8.46
CA GLN A 55 -7.65 19.56 9.83
C GLN A 55 -6.80 20.76 10.28
N MET A 56 -5.78 21.14 9.50
CA MET A 56 -4.92 22.28 9.79
C MET A 56 -5.21 23.43 8.83
N ASP A 57 -5.45 24.62 9.38
CA ASP A 57 -5.76 25.82 8.60
C ASP A 57 -4.55 26.30 7.80
N ASP A 58 -3.35 26.26 8.38
CA ASP A 58 -2.11 26.59 7.70
C ASP A 58 -1.60 25.41 6.85
N ALA A 59 -1.54 25.62 5.54
CA ALA A 59 -1.07 24.62 4.58
C ALA A 59 0.41 24.28 4.76
N ALA A 60 1.27 25.23 5.13
CA ALA A 60 2.69 24.97 5.35
C ALA A 60 2.92 24.12 6.62
N ALA A 61 2.21 24.45 7.71
CA ALA A 61 2.17 23.61 8.91
C ALA A 61 1.61 22.21 8.61
N SER A 62 0.57 22.10 7.78
CA SER A 62 -0.02 20.82 7.36
C SER A 62 1.03 19.92 6.69
N ILE A 63 1.80 20.46 5.75
CA ILE A 63 2.85 19.73 5.01
C ILE A 63 4.00 19.34 5.95
N THR A 64 4.41 20.27 6.83
CA THR A 64 5.48 20.00 7.80
C THR A 64 5.09 18.89 8.78
N HIS A 65 3.85 18.92 9.27
CA HIS A 65 3.31 17.86 10.11
C HIS A 65 3.18 16.55 9.34
N PHE A 66 2.74 16.60 8.08
CA PHE A 66 2.67 15.44 7.21
C PHE A 66 4.02 14.73 7.07
N VAL A 67 5.10 15.46 6.79
CA VAL A 67 6.45 14.88 6.68
C VAL A 67 6.87 14.19 7.99
N LYS A 68 6.62 14.83 9.14
CA LYS A 68 6.91 14.25 10.46
C LYS A 68 6.04 13.05 10.80
N THR A 69 4.80 13.03 10.32
CA THR A 69 3.80 12.00 10.62
C THR A 69 3.65 10.96 9.50
N ALA A 70 4.43 11.03 8.43
CA ALA A 70 4.44 9.99 7.41
C ALA A 70 4.90 8.63 7.97
N ALA A 71 5.60 8.60 9.11
CA ALA A 71 5.86 7.35 9.84
C ALA A 71 4.58 6.62 10.30
N TYR A 72 3.42 7.28 10.37
CA TYR A 72 2.13 6.61 10.64
C TYR A 72 1.67 5.69 9.51
N PHE A 73 2.29 5.75 8.33
CA PHE A 73 2.11 4.76 7.26
C PHE A 73 2.76 3.41 7.57
N LEU A 74 3.60 3.30 8.60
CA LEU A 74 4.19 2.03 9.00
C LEU A 74 3.12 1.07 9.57
N PRO A 75 3.18 -0.24 9.29
CA PRO A 75 2.18 -1.21 9.72
C PRO A 75 2.14 -1.32 11.25
N ARG A 76 1.01 -1.76 11.82
CA ARG A 76 0.99 -2.08 13.26
C ARG A 76 1.81 -3.34 13.54
N LYS A 77 2.25 -3.48 14.80
CA LYS A 77 2.81 -4.72 15.34
C LYS A 77 1.88 -5.94 15.13
N ASP A 78 0.56 -5.73 15.16
CA ASP A 78 -0.49 -6.75 14.96
C ASP A 78 -0.85 -7.00 13.48
N ALA A 79 -0.38 -6.18 12.54
CA ALA A 79 -0.67 -6.32 11.11
C ALA A 79 0.12 -7.47 10.45
N GLY A 80 1.06 -8.12 11.16
CA GLY A 80 1.92 -9.17 10.60
C GLY A 80 2.91 -8.68 9.52
N VAL A 81 2.87 -7.39 9.17
CA VAL A 81 3.80 -6.71 8.26
C VAL A 81 4.85 -5.99 9.09
N LYS A 82 6.13 -6.17 8.75
CA LYS A 82 7.21 -5.53 9.48
C LYS A 82 7.40 -4.08 9.03
N PRO A 83 7.77 -3.14 9.92
CA PRO A 83 8.00 -1.74 9.55
C PRO A 83 8.93 -1.56 8.35
N GLU A 84 9.95 -2.42 8.20
CA GLU A 84 10.92 -2.36 7.11
C GLU A 84 10.28 -2.58 5.73
N GLN A 85 9.14 -3.29 5.66
CA GLN A 85 8.42 -3.54 4.41
C GLN A 85 7.72 -2.28 3.87
N MET A 86 7.46 -1.28 4.72
CA MET A 86 6.87 0.01 4.33
C MET A 86 7.91 1.13 4.15
N LEU A 87 9.18 0.90 4.50
CA LEU A 87 10.24 1.91 4.32
C LEU A 87 10.41 2.35 2.86
N PRO A 88 10.38 1.46 1.84
CA PRO A 88 10.48 1.89 0.45
C PRO A 88 9.33 2.82 0.04
N PHE A 89 8.11 2.52 0.46
CA PHE A 89 6.96 3.39 0.25
C PHE A 89 7.17 4.77 0.90
N LEU A 90 7.59 4.78 2.17
CA LEU A 90 7.81 6.02 2.93
C LEU A 90 8.90 6.89 2.30
N GLN A 91 10.02 6.29 1.90
CA GLN A 91 11.12 6.99 1.23
C GLN A 91 10.62 7.63 -0.08
N ARG A 92 9.93 6.85 -0.92
CA ARG A 92 9.41 7.36 -2.20
C ARG A 92 8.39 8.47 -2.02
N LEU A 93 7.52 8.35 -1.02
CA LEU A 93 6.55 9.38 -0.67
C LEU A 93 7.26 10.68 -0.26
N LEU A 94 8.29 10.60 0.59
CA LEU A 94 9.04 11.78 1.04
C LEU A 94 9.83 12.45 -0.10
N GLU A 95 10.37 11.66 -1.04
CA GLU A 95 10.98 12.19 -2.27
C GLU A 95 9.96 12.99 -3.10
N GLN A 96 8.78 12.42 -3.34
CA GLN A 96 7.72 13.07 -4.11
C GLN A 96 7.19 14.33 -3.39
N VAL A 97 7.11 14.32 -2.05
CA VAL A 97 6.80 15.52 -1.25
C VAL A 97 7.87 16.59 -1.42
N GLY A 98 9.15 16.20 -1.40
CA GLY A 98 10.26 17.12 -1.62
C GLY A 98 10.19 17.76 -3.01
N GLU A 99 9.89 16.97 -4.04
CA GLU A 99 9.73 17.46 -5.41
C GLU A 99 8.51 18.39 -5.57
N LEU A 100 7.38 18.09 -4.92
CA LEU A 100 6.22 19.00 -4.94
C LEU A 100 6.57 20.34 -4.27
N ASN A 101 7.26 20.32 -3.13
CA ASN A 101 7.66 21.55 -2.43
C ASN A 101 8.70 22.37 -3.21
N SER A 102 9.53 21.76 -4.05
CA SER A 102 10.51 22.49 -4.86
C SER A 102 9.93 23.07 -6.15
N THR A 103 8.84 22.48 -6.66
CA THR A 103 8.23 22.85 -7.95
C THR A 103 7.01 23.76 -7.80
N ILE A 104 6.27 23.65 -6.70
CA ILE A 104 5.03 24.40 -6.46
C ILE A 104 5.28 25.48 -5.40
N GLU A 105 5.11 26.74 -5.79
CA GLU A 105 5.35 27.88 -4.90
C GLU A 105 4.33 28.01 -3.76
N LYS A 106 3.08 27.61 -4.01
CA LYS A 106 1.96 27.80 -3.06
C LYS A 106 1.76 26.57 -2.16
N PRO A 107 1.89 26.69 -0.82
CA PRO A 107 1.68 25.57 0.10
C PRO A 107 0.30 24.91 -0.02
N GLU A 108 -0.75 25.66 -0.32
CA GLU A 108 -2.11 25.12 -0.48
C GLU A 108 -2.18 24.17 -1.68
N MET A 109 -1.45 24.49 -2.75
CA MET A 109 -1.36 23.65 -3.94
C MET A 109 -0.57 22.38 -3.64
N VAL A 110 0.56 22.49 -2.93
CA VAL A 110 1.33 21.31 -2.48
C VAL A 110 0.45 20.39 -1.64
N ARG A 111 -0.29 20.94 -0.67
CA ARG A 111 -1.22 20.18 0.17
C ARG A 111 -2.28 19.47 -0.67
N GLU A 112 -2.88 20.16 -1.64
CA GLU A 112 -3.86 19.58 -2.55
C GLU A 112 -3.25 18.41 -3.36
N HIS A 113 -2.05 18.58 -3.91
CA HIS A 113 -1.36 17.52 -4.66
C HIS A 113 -1.05 16.30 -3.79
N LEU A 114 -0.59 16.52 -2.55
CA LEU A 114 -0.35 15.43 -1.60
C LEU A 114 -1.62 14.65 -1.27
N MET A 115 -2.75 15.35 -1.10
CA MET A 115 -4.04 14.69 -0.86
C MET A 115 -4.44 13.78 -2.03
N TYR A 116 -4.29 14.24 -3.27
CA TYR A 116 -4.58 13.42 -4.45
C TYR A 116 -3.60 12.26 -4.58
N LEU A 117 -2.29 12.51 -4.44
CA LEU A 117 -1.24 11.48 -4.54
C LEU A 117 -1.51 10.30 -3.60
N ILE A 118 -1.76 10.61 -2.33
CA ILE A 118 -2.08 9.58 -1.32
C ILE A 118 -3.44 8.96 -1.63
N GLY A 119 -4.45 9.76 -1.97
CA GLY A 119 -5.78 9.29 -2.32
C GLY A 119 -5.77 8.25 -3.43
N TYR A 120 -5.12 8.54 -4.55
CA TYR A 120 -4.97 7.62 -5.67
C TYR A 120 -4.16 6.38 -5.30
N ALA A 121 -3.04 6.52 -4.58
CA ALA A 121 -2.23 5.36 -4.20
C ALA A 121 -3.04 4.34 -3.39
N ASN A 122 -3.95 4.85 -2.55
CA ASN A 122 -4.85 4.05 -1.73
C ASN A 122 -6.00 3.44 -2.53
N TRP A 123 -6.62 4.22 -3.42
CA TRP A 123 -7.70 3.74 -4.28
C TRP A 123 -7.20 2.67 -5.24
N ASN A 124 -6.01 2.83 -5.80
CA ASN A 124 -5.38 1.83 -6.66
C ASN A 124 -5.15 0.52 -5.90
N ALA A 125 -4.62 0.60 -4.67
CA ALA A 125 -4.40 -0.56 -3.82
C ALA A 125 -5.72 -1.30 -3.48
N ASP A 126 -6.75 -0.56 -3.06
CA ASP A 126 -8.07 -1.11 -2.75
C ASP A 126 -8.75 -1.72 -3.98
N ALA A 127 -8.68 -1.05 -5.13
CA ALA A 127 -9.24 -1.53 -6.39
C ALA A 127 -8.59 -2.86 -6.81
N VAL A 128 -7.26 -2.99 -6.70
CA VAL A 128 -6.56 -4.25 -6.98
C VAL A 128 -7.04 -5.36 -6.03
N CYS A 129 -7.14 -5.10 -4.73
CA CYS A 129 -7.68 -6.07 -3.76
C CYS A 129 -9.13 -6.48 -4.08
N VAL A 130 -9.99 -5.53 -4.47
CA VAL A 130 -11.38 -5.78 -4.86
C VAL A 130 -11.45 -6.65 -6.11
N ILE A 131 -10.64 -6.35 -7.13
CA ILE A 131 -10.58 -7.15 -8.37
C ILE A 131 -10.10 -8.57 -8.09
N LEU A 132 -9.05 -8.74 -7.27
CA LEU A 132 -8.56 -10.06 -6.86
C LEU A 132 -9.64 -10.84 -6.10
N THR A 133 -10.36 -10.18 -5.19
CA THR A 133 -11.46 -10.78 -4.43
C THR A 133 -12.62 -11.19 -5.33
N ALA A 134 -13.04 -10.31 -6.26
CA ALA A 134 -14.14 -10.57 -7.19
C ALA A 134 -13.86 -11.76 -8.12
N ASN A 135 -12.59 -12.00 -8.45
CA ASN A 135 -12.15 -13.10 -9.29
C ASN A 135 -11.66 -14.31 -8.47
N ASN A 136 -11.92 -14.39 -7.16
CA ASN A 136 -11.47 -15.49 -6.28
C ASN A 136 -9.96 -15.78 -6.38
N GLY A 137 -9.15 -14.74 -6.55
CA GLY A 137 -7.70 -14.86 -6.71
C GLY A 137 -7.24 -15.45 -8.04
N ASP A 138 -8.12 -15.63 -9.03
CA ASP A 138 -7.72 -15.97 -10.40
C ASP A 138 -6.92 -14.80 -10.99
N PHE A 139 -5.59 -14.97 -11.01
CA PHE A 139 -4.67 -13.93 -11.42
C PHE A 139 -4.82 -13.57 -12.91
N ASN A 140 -5.14 -14.53 -13.78
CA ASN A 140 -5.26 -14.26 -15.21
C ASN A 140 -6.47 -13.36 -15.49
N LYS A 141 -7.62 -13.67 -14.87
CA LYS A 141 -8.82 -12.82 -14.95
C LYS A 141 -8.59 -11.47 -14.27
N SER A 142 -7.92 -11.47 -13.13
CA SER A 142 -7.63 -10.24 -12.38
C SER A 142 -6.71 -9.30 -13.15
N SER A 143 -5.64 -9.82 -13.77
CA SER A 143 -4.71 -9.02 -14.59
C SER A 143 -5.42 -8.37 -15.77
N GLU A 144 -6.33 -9.08 -16.45
CA GLU A 144 -7.11 -8.50 -17.55
C GLU A 144 -7.98 -7.32 -17.09
N VAL A 145 -8.66 -7.46 -15.94
CA VAL A 145 -9.51 -6.40 -15.38
C VAL A 145 -8.68 -5.23 -14.88
N ILE A 146 -7.57 -5.48 -14.17
CA ILE A 146 -6.62 -4.45 -13.72
C ILE A 146 -6.09 -3.66 -14.93
N ARG A 147 -5.72 -4.34 -16.01
CA ARG A 147 -5.26 -3.70 -17.25
C ARG A 147 -6.34 -2.81 -17.86
N LYS A 148 -7.60 -3.25 -17.89
CA LYS A 148 -8.72 -2.43 -18.38
C LYS A 148 -8.92 -1.18 -17.52
N MET A 149 -8.84 -1.31 -16.21
CA MET A 149 -8.92 -0.19 -15.25
C MET A 149 -7.80 0.83 -15.49
N VAL A 150 -6.54 0.39 -15.48
CA VAL A 150 -5.36 1.24 -15.72
C VAL A 150 -5.44 1.92 -17.09
N LYS A 151 -5.83 1.18 -18.14
CA LYS A 151 -5.99 1.75 -19.49
C LYS A 151 -7.07 2.83 -19.53
N ALA A 152 -8.22 2.59 -18.90
CA ALA A 152 -9.30 3.57 -18.88
C ALA A 152 -8.86 4.87 -18.18
N GLU A 153 -8.19 4.75 -17.04
CA GLU A 153 -7.68 5.90 -16.28
C GLU A 153 -6.61 6.68 -17.07
N LEU A 154 -5.59 5.99 -17.58
CA LEU A 154 -4.49 6.65 -18.30
C LEU A 154 -4.90 7.20 -19.66
N ARG A 155 -5.92 6.64 -20.31
CA ARG A 155 -6.49 7.20 -21.54
C ARG A 155 -7.11 8.58 -21.29
N VAL A 156 -7.82 8.76 -20.18
CA VAL A 156 -8.41 10.06 -19.80
C VAL A 156 -7.32 11.13 -19.62
N LEU A 157 -6.12 10.72 -19.19
CA LEU A 157 -4.98 11.59 -18.92
C LEU A 157 -4.01 11.72 -20.10
N GLY A 158 -4.28 11.10 -21.25
CA GLY A 158 -3.35 11.10 -22.39
C GLY A 158 -2.00 10.43 -22.07
N ALA A 159 -2.02 9.33 -21.31
CA ALA A 159 -0.85 8.59 -20.83
C ALA A 159 -0.92 7.09 -21.18
N GLU A 160 -1.60 6.75 -22.27
CA GLU A 160 -1.89 5.35 -22.66
C GLU A 160 -0.60 4.55 -22.95
N ASP A 161 0.51 5.24 -23.26
CA ASP A 161 1.85 4.69 -23.42
C ASP A 161 2.41 4.05 -22.13
N GLN A 162 1.98 4.52 -20.95
CA GLN A 162 2.47 4.02 -19.66
C GLN A 162 1.74 2.77 -19.16
N VAL A 163 0.64 2.37 -19.82
CA VAL A 163 -0.23 1.27 -19.37
C VAL A 163 0.55 -0.03 -19.16
N ASN A 164 1.42 -0.39 -20.11
CA ASN A 164 2.16 -1.66 -20.07
C ASN A 164 3.16 -1.71 -18.91
N ASP A 165 3.87 -0.62 -18.65
CA ASP A 165 4.83 -0.53 -17.55
C ASP A 165 4.12 -0.60 -16.19
N ILE A 166 3.07 0.21 -16.00
CA ILE A 166 2.29 0.21 -14.75
C ILE A 166 1.68 -1.17 -14.50
N CYS A 167 1.05 -1.79 -15.50
CA CYS A 167 0.51 -3.13 -15.34
C CYS A 167 1.59 -4.14 -14.96
N SER A 168 2.76 -4.12 -15.61
CA SER A 168 3.88 -5.02 -15.29
C SER A 168 4.35 -4.86 -13.84
N ARG A 169 4.44 -3.61 -13.35
CA ARG A 169 4.81 -3.34 -11.94
C ARG A 169 3.74 -3.86 -10.97
N VAL A 170 2.46 -3.62 -11.26
CA VAL A 170 1.33 -4.12 -10.44
C VAL A 170 1.30 -5.65 -10.42
N GLU A 171 1.49 -6.30 -11.56
CA GLU A 171 1.55 -7.76 -11.64
C GLU A 171 2.69 -8.35 -10.81
N LYS A 172 3.89 -7.75 -10.90
CA LYS A 172 5.04 -8.15 -10.07
C LYS A 172 4.76 -7.94 -8.59
N TRP A 173 4.14 -6.82 -8.23
CA TRP A 173 3.77 -6.52 -6.85
C TRP A 173 2.77 -7.52 -6.28
N VAL A 174 1.71 -7.86 -7.02
CA VAL A 174 0.72 -8.88 -6.60
C VAL A 174 1.36 -10.26 -6.47
N LYS A 175 2.30 -10.60 -7.37
CA LYS A 175 3.01 -11.89 -7.38
C LYS A 175 4.19 -11.96 -6.41
N ARG A 176 4.56 -10.89 -5.70
CA ARG A 176 5.61 -10.96 -4.66
C ARG A 176 5.12 -11.90 -3.57
N GLU A 177 5.52 -13.17 -3.66
CA GLU A 177 5.47 -14.08 -2.54
C GLU A 177 6.27 -13.44 -1.42
N ASP A 178 5.64 -13.27 -0.26
CA ASP A 178 6.38 -13.01 0.96
C ASP A 178 7.43 -14.11 1.09
N SER A 179 8.70 -13.75 0.90
CA SER A 179 9.88 -14.49 1.35
C SER A 179 9.89 -14.75 2.87
N SER A 180 8.78 -14.47 3.56
CA SER A 180 8.49 -14.77 4.96
C SER A 180 7.84 -16.15 5.19
N ARG A 181 7.48 -16.92 4.14
CA ARG A 181 6.94 -18.29 4.33
C ARG A 181 7.99 -19.35 4.67
N GLN A 182 9.29 -19.06 4.59
CA GLN A 182 10.37 -19.88 5.15
C GLN A 182 10.73 -19.40 6.57
N GLY A 183 9.97 -19.84 7.57
CA GLY A 183 10.30 -19.54 8.97
C GLY A 183 9.34 -20.12 10.00
N GLY A 184 8.13 -20.51 9.57
CA GLY A 184 7.09 -21.02 10.47
C GLY A 184 7.17 -22.49 10.86
N ASN A 185 7.96 -23.32 10.15
CA ASN A 185 7.96 -24.78 10.37
C ASN A 185 9.17 -25.33 11.13
N GLN A 186 10.21 -24.54 11.42
CA GLN A 186 11.39 -25.04 12.17
C GLN A 186 11.28 -24.89 13.70
N ASN A 187 10.30 -24.15 14.21
CA ASN A 187 10.14 -23.95 15.67
C ASN A 187 9.11 -24.88 16.33
N ARG A 188 8.41 -25.76 15.57
CA ARG A 188 7.52 -26.77 16.16
C ARG A 188 8.23 -28.05 16.59
N GLU A 189 9.42 -28.35 16.07
CA GLU A 189 10.17 -29.55 16.45
C GLU A 189 11.15 -29.33 17.62
N ARG A 190 11.47 -28.08 17.98
CA ARG A 190 12.40 -27.80 19.10
C ARG A 190 11.79 -27.87 20.50
N ASN A 191 10.47 -27.98 20.63
CA ASN A 191 9.80 -28.02 21.94
C ASN A 191 9.45 -29.43 22.46
N TYR A 192 9.82 -30.50 21.72
CA TYR A 192 9.64 -31.88 22.20
C TYR A 192 10.84 -32.44 22.97
N ASN A 193 11.97 -31.72 23.04
CA ASN A 193 13.21 -32.23 23.65
C ASN A 193 13.66 -31.49 24.93
N ARG A 194 12.76 -30.75 25.59
CA ARG A 194 13.07 -30.05 26.85
C ARG A 194 12.03 -30.33 27.93
N GLY A 195 11.78 -31.60 28.19
CA GLY A 195 10.96 -32.10 29.29
C GLY A 195 11.68 -33.21 30.06
N GLY A 196 12.90 -32.94 30.52
CA GLY A 196 13.67 -33.84 31.38
C GLY A 196 13.75 -33.29 32.80
N TYR A 197 13.38 -34.15 33.77
CA TYR A 197 13.57 -34.03 35.24
C TYR A 197 12.53 -33.21 36.02
N GLN A 198 11.61 -33.91 36.72
CA GLN A 198 11.77 -34.29 38.13
C GLN A 198 10.52 -35.05 38.63
N GLN A 199 10.64 -36.37 38.81
CA GLN A 199 9.79 -37.09 39.77
C GLN A 199 10.63 -37.32 41.03
N ARG A 200 10.25 -36.68 42.14
CA ARG A 200 10.66 -37.08 43.49
C ARG A 200 9.42 -37.62 44.20
N ARG A 201 9.36 -38.95 44.34
CA ARG A 201 8.38 -39.66 45.17
C ARG A 201 8.70 -39.38 46.64
N GLY A 202 7.69 -38.97 47.40
CA GLY A 202 7.68 -39.10 48.85
C GLY A 202 7.20 -40.50 49.23
N TYR A 203 7.87 -41.10 50.20
CA TYR A 203 7.35 -42.09 51.13
C TYR A 203 7.39 -41.47 52.51
#